data_AF-A0A1V3Q0H1-F1
#
_entry.id   AF-A0A1V3Q0H1-F1
#
_cell.length_a   1.000
_cell.length_b   1.000
_cell.length_c   1.000
_cell.angle_alpha   90.00
_cell.angle_beta   90.00
_cell.angle_gamma   90.00
#
_symmetry.space_group_name_H-M   'P 1'
#
loop_
_entity.id
_entity.type
_entity.pdbx_description
1 polymer ?
#
loop_
_entity_poly.entity_id
_entity_poly.type
_entity_poly.pdbx_seq_one_letter_code
_entity_poly.pdbx_strand_id
1 'polypeptide(L)'
;MLAFACCTTAACSQSANHPASNGGTGPVAASAAADDGTSDPVKSLDCDKLFTTADVAGILESPIELSRNPLSNGCTFENERVAIQVWIGKDTTAEMSWNDVTASPDSANFVDLPGVGDQARRRASNGFEVLSRKGKLYCFASRSSNTDTNIGAEALAKRLGALCNKVFAVGS
;
A
#
# COMPACT_ATOMS: atom_id res chain seq x y z
N MET A 1 -28.06 10.21 -41.15
CA MET A 1 -27.53 9.61 -42.38
C MET A 1 -26.19 10.28 -42.67
N LEU A 2 -25.15 9.47 -42.98
CA LEU A 2 -23.72 9.80 -43.14
C LEU A 2 -22.95 10.16 -41.85
N ALA A 3 -21.71 9.71 -41.60
CA ALA A 3 -20.86 8.69 -42.23
C ALA A 3 -19.67 8.36 -41.28
N PHE A 4 -19.13 7.15 -41.44
CA PHE A 4 -17.92 6.60 -40.81
C PHE A 4 -16.64 7.40 -41.10
N ALA A 5 -15.66 7.34 -40.18
CA ALA A 5 -14.23 7.36 -40.53
C ALA A 5 -13.40 6.51 -39.54
N CYS A 6 -12.95 5.36 -40.04
CA CYS A 6 -11.85 4.54 -39.52
C CYS A 6 -10.47 5.14 -39.91
N CYS A 7 -9.42 4.49 -39.40
CA CYS A 7 -7.99 4.51 -39.81
C CYS A 7 -7.10 5.30 -38.84
N THR A 8 -5.92 4.83 -38.39
CA THR A 8 -5.04 3.75 -38.88
C THR A 8 -3.95 3.48 -37.84
N THR A 9 -3.58 2.23 -37.66
CA THR A 9 -2.33 1.81 -37.02
C THR A 9 -1.13 2.12 -37.92
N ALA A 10 -0.10 2.76 -37.38
CA ALA A 10 1.19 2.89 -38.02
C ALA A 10 2.20 1.96 -37.33
N ALA A 11 2.61 0.92 -38.04
CA ALA A 11 3.77 0.10 -37.76
C ALA A 11 4.87 0.48 -38.75
N CYS A 12 6.08 0.76 -38.28
CA CYS A 12 7.36 0.79 -39.00
C CYS A 12 8.47 0.83 -37.93
N SER A 13 9.65 0.24 -38.03
CA SER A 13 10.26 -0.74 -38.94
C SER A 13 11.59 -1.15 -38.32
N GLN A 14 12.02 -2.37 -38.62
CA GLN A 14 13.28 -2.98 -38.22
C GLN A 14 14.51 -2.42 -38.96
N SER A 15 15.67 -2.57 -38.30
CA SER A 15 17.03 -2.83 -38.84
C SER A 15 17.85 -1.66 -39.41
N ALA A 16 19.06 -1.42 -38.87
CA ALA A 16 20.30 -2.11 -39.26
C ALA A 16 21.56 -1.48 -38.62
N ASN A 17 22.59 -2.32 -38.47
CA ASN A 17 23.94 -2.10 -37.95
C ASN A 17 24.77 -1.00 -38.65
N HIS A 18 25.68 -0.35 -37.91
CA HIS A 18 27.15 -0.24 -38.17
C HIS A 18 27.84 0.74 -37.16
N PRO A 19 29.17 0.91 -37.12
CA PRO A 19 30.17 0.12 -36.37
C PRO A 19 30.93 0.96 -35.31
N ALA A 20 31.90 0.34 -34.64
CA ALA A 20 32.77 0.92 -33.60
C ALA A 20 33.75 2.01 -34.08
N SER A 21 34.04 3.01 -33.23
CA SER A 21 35.36 3.23 -32.59
C SER A 21 35.68 4.69 -32.24
N ASN A 22 36.30 4.83 -31.07
CA ASN A 22 37.28 5.84 -30.61
C ASN A 22 36.83 7.25 -30.15
N GLY A 23 37.23 7.53 -28.90
CA GLY A 23 37.94 8.77 -28.58
C GLY A 23 37.20 9.74 -27.66
N GLY A 24 37.48 9.68 -26.37
CA GLY A 24 36.95 10.68 -25.42
C GLY A 24 37.27 10.37 -23.97
N THR A 25 38.52 10.56 -23.59
CA THR A 25 38.98 10.66 -22.19
C THR A 25 38.16 11.68 -21.41
N GLY A 26 37.52 11.23 -20.33
CA GLY A 26 37.02 12.10 -19.27
C GLY A 26 36.56 11.25 -18.08
N PRO A 27 37.24 11.29 -16.92
CA PRO A 27 36.71 10.69 -15.72
C PRO A 27 35.58 11.60 -15.22
N VAL A 28 34.34 11.28 -15.58
CA VAL A 28 33.19 11.86 -14.87
C VAL A 28 33.08 11.08 -13.58
N ALA A 29 33.67 11.64 -12.52
CA ALA A 29 33.38 11.25 -11.16
C ALA A 29 31.88 11.45 -10.93
N ALA A 30 31.10 10.37 -11.05
CA ALA A 30 29.77 10.33 -10.52
C ALA A 30 29.91 10.27 -8.99
N SER A 31 30.06 11.45 -8.37
CA SER A 31 29.67 11.62 -6.98
C SER A 31 28.17 11.44 -6.93
N ALA A 32 27.73 10.17 -6.87
CA ALA A 32 26.47 9.88 -6.23
C ALA A 32 26.62 10.39 -4.80
N ALA A 33 25.97 11.50 -4.50
CA ALA A 33 25.69 11.83 -3.12
C ALA A 33 24.96 10.60 -2.57
N ALA A 34 25.65 9.85 -1.72
CA ALA A 34 24.98 8.99 -0.78
C ALA A 34 24.08 9.93 0.00
N ASP A 35 22.80 9.96 -0.38
CA ASP A 35 21.74 10.40 0.50
C ASP A 35 21.86 9.45 1.69
N ASP A 36 22.64 9.88 2.68
CA ASP A 36 22.68 9.33 4.01
C ASP A 36 21.34 9.71 4.65
N GLY A 37 20.29 9.15 4.05
CA GLY A 37 18.95 9.06 4.57
C GLY A 37 19.05 8.16 5.78
N THR A 38 19.67 8.72 6.83
CA THR A 38 19.52 8.31 8.21
C THR A 38 18.04 8.01 8.33
N SER A 39 17.75 6.72 8.37
CA SER A 39 16.39 6.23 8.39
C SER A 39 15.85 6.72 9.72
N ASP A 40 15.22 7.89 9.71
CA ASP A 40 14.62 8.45 10.92
C ASP A 40 13.79 7.31 11.50
N PRO A 41 14.17 6.80 12.68
CA PRO A 41 13.53 5.63 13.24
C PRO A 41 12.06 5.99 13.31
N VAL A 42 11.23 5.26 12.55
CA VAL A 42 9.81 5.60 12.46
C VAL A 42 9.33 5.68 13.90
N LYS A 43 8.98 6.90 14.35
CA LYS A 43 8.54 7.10 15.72
C LYS A 43 7.54 6.01 16.02
N SER A 44 7.82 5.26 17.08
CA SER A 44 6.96 4.17 17.52
C SER A 44 5.52 4.67 17.52
N LEU A 45 4.65 3.95 16.82
CA LEU A 45 3.23 4.26 16.75
C LEU A 45 2.65 4.19 18.18
N ASP A 46 2.06 5.30 18.61
CA ASP A 46 1.34 5.38 19.89
C ASP A 46 -0.12 5.03 19.62
N CYS A 47 -0.46 3.74 19.78
CA CYS A 47 -1.75 3.19 19.40
C CYS A 47 -2.90 3.86 20.16
N ASP A 48 -2.73 4.12 21.46
CA ASP A 48 -3.78 4.71 22.31
C ASP A 48 -4.04 6.18 21.98
N LYS A 49 -3.07 6.89 21.40
CA LYS A 49 -3.27 8.26 20.90
C LYS A 49 -3.88 8.30 19.52
N LEU A 50 -3.61 7.31 18.69
CA LEU A 50 -4.03 7.31 17.29
C LEU A 50 -5.41 6.68 17.09
N PHE A 51 -5.72 5.66 17.88
CA PHE A 51 -6.86 4.81 17.70
C PHE A 51 -7.69 4.69 18.98
N THR A 52 -8.96 4.36 18.78
CA THR A 52 -9.88 3.96 19.84
C THR A 52 -10.60 2.69 19.40
N THR A 53 -11.10 1.89 20.34
CA THR A 53 -11.86 0.68 20.02
C THR A 53 -13.13 0.97 19.20
N ALA A 54 -13.67 2.19 19.28
CA ALA A 54 -14.78 2.65 18.45
C ALA A 54 -14.46 2.67 16.94
N ASP A 55 -13.18 2.78 16.57
CA ASP A 55 -12.76 2.84 15.16
C ASP A 55 -12.98 1.52 14.41
N VAL A 56 -13.03 0.42 15.14
CA VAL A 56 -13.30 -0.92 14.61
C VAL A 56 -14.68 -1.44 15.01
N ALA A 57 -15.52 -0.57 15.61
CA ALA A 57 -16.88 -0.93 15.97
C ALA A 57 -17.69 -1.33 14.73
N GLY A 58 -18.37 -2.47 14.83
CA GLY A 58 -19.13 -3.06 13.74
C GLY A 58 -18.28 -3.87 12.76
N ILE A 59 -16.94 -3.84 12.86
CA ILE A 59 -16.06 -4.86 12.26
C ILE A 59 -15.76 -5.96 13.28
N LEU A 60 -15.43 -5.54 14.51
CA LEU A 60 -15.27 -6.41 15.66
C LEU A 60 -16.45 -6.21 16.62
N GLU A 61 -16.81 -7.30 17.29
CA GLU A 61 -17.75 -7.31 18.40
C GLU A 61 -16.99 -7.11 19.71
N SER A 62 -17.58 -6.36 20.64
CA SER A 62 -17.05 -6.20 22.00
C SER A 62 -17.00 -7.53 22.75
N PRO A 63 -16.07 -7.71 23.70
CA PRO A 63 -15.02 -6.78 24.12
C PRO A 63 -13.88 -6.68 23.08
N ILE A 64 -13.34 -5.48 22.89
CA ILE A 64 -12.21 -5.22 21.98
C ILE A 64 -11.05 -4.67 22.81
N GLU A 65 -9.88 -5.28 22.66
CA GLU A 65 -8.62 -4.79 23.21
C GLU A 65 -7.83 -4.11 22.11
N LEU A 66 -7.25 -2.93 22.41
CA LEU A 66 -6.31 -2.23 21.56
C LEU A 66 -4.92 -2.41 22.16
N SER A 67 -3.99 -2.93 21.39
CA SER A 67 -2.62 -3.16 21.81
C SER A 67 -1.63 -2.74 20.73
N ARG A 68 -0.41 -2.41 21.14
CA ARG A 68 0.70 -2.22 20.22
C ARG A 68 1.27 -3.59 19.85
N ASN A 69 1.55 -3.80 18.56
CA ASN A 69 2.25 -4.99 18.13
C ASN A 69 3.74 -4.89 18.56
N PRO A 70 4.26 -5.82 19.38
CA PRO A 70 5.65 -5.73 19.87
C PRO A 70 6.69 -6.04 18.78
N LEU A 71 6.30 -6.72 17.71
CA LEU A 71 7.21 -7.17 16.64
C LEU A 71 7.24 -6.21 15.44
N SER A 72 6.36 -5.20 15.42
CA SER A 72 6.25 -4.31 14.27
C SER A 72 5.83 -2.91 14.68
N ASN A 73 5.97 -1.95 13.77
CA ASN A 73 5.42 -0.63 13.99
C ASN A 73 3.93 -0.64 13.62
N GLY A 74 3.11 -1.16 14.53
CA GLY A 74 1.69 -1.36 14.25
C GLY A 74 0.84 -1.51 15.51
N CYS A 75 -0.47 -1.47 15.28
CA CYS A 75 -1.50 -1.62 16.31
C CYS A 75 -2.38 -2.82 15.97
N THR A 76 -2.83 -3.52 17.00
CA THR A 76 -3.75 -4.64 16.91
C THR A 76 -5.02 -4.29 17.69
N PHE A 77 -6.16 -4.49 17.05
CA PHE A 77 -7.45 -4.57 17.73
C PHE A 77 -7.85 -6.02 17.75
N GLU A 78 -8.13 -6.59 18.92
CA GLU A 78 -8.47 -8.00 19.03
C GLU A 78 -9.63 -8.26 19.97
N ASN A 79 -10.34 -9.33 19.69
CA ASN A 79 -11.26 -9.99 20.61
C ASN A 79 -10.96 -11.49 20.61
N GLU A 80 -11.77 -12.29 21.30
CA GLU A 80 -11.57 -13.75 21.43
C GLU A 80 -11.55 -14.52 20.09
N ARG A 81 -11.94 -13.90 18.97
CA ARG A 81 -12.15 -14.58 17.68
C ARG A 81 -11.34 -14.01 16.53
N VAL A 82 -11.17 -12.69 16.49
CA VAL A 82 -10.68 -11.96 15.32
C VAL A 82 -9.76 -10.84 15.77
N ALA A 83 -8.70 -10.63 14.99
CA ALA A 83 -7.81 -9.49 15.11
C ALA A 83 -7.88 -8.63 13.85
N ILE A 84 -7.80 -7.31 14.04
CA ILE A 84 -7.50 -6.33 13.00
C ILE A 84 -6.11 -5.78 13.29
N GLN A 85 -5.21 -5.89 12.32
CA GLN A 85 -3.84 -5.40 12.44
C GLN A 85 -3.66 -4.21 11.51
N VAL A 86 -3.04 -3.15 12.02
CA VAL A 86 -2.64 -1.97 11.25
C VAL A 86 -1.14 -1.82 11.38
N TRP A 87 -0.42 -2.01 10.28
CA TRP A 87 1.03 -1.89 10.20
C TRP A 87 1.43 -0.68 9.38
N ILE A 88 2.52 -0.02 9.79
CA ILE A 88 3.06 1.15 9.11
C ILE A 88 4.53 0.94 8.76
N GLY A 89 4.91 1.38 7.56
CA GLY A 89 6.28 1.24 7.05
C GLY A 89 6.69 2.44 6.21
N LYS A 90 7.97 2.78 6.26
CA LYS A 90 8.63 3.77 5.39
C LYS A 90 9.86 3.19 4.69
N ASP A 91 10.16 1.92 4.94
CA ASP A 91 11.36 1.25 4.48
C ASP A 91 11.12 0.54 3.14
N THR A 92 12.21 0.00 2.60
CA THR A 92 12.17 -0.78 1.35
C THR A 92 11.29 -2.01 1.45
N THR A 93 11.13 -2.60 2.64
CA THR A 93 10.21 -3.71 2.88
C THR A 93 8.77 -3.30 2.61
N ALA A 94 8.35 -2.14 3.12
CA ALA A 94 7.02 -1.58 2.87
C ALA A 94 6.77 -1.30 1.39
N GLU A 95 7.77 -0.73 0.72
CA GLU A 95 7.72 -0.46 -0.71
C GLU A 95 7.63 -1.76 -1.53
N MET A 96 8.40 -2.79 -1.18
CA MET A 96 8.31 -4.11 -1.83
C MET A 96 6.91 -4.72 -1.68
N SER A 97 6.33 -4.72 -0.47
CA SER A 97 4.97 -5.21 -0.27
C SER A 97 3.92 -4.42 -1.08
N TRP A 98 4.11 -3.11 -1.22
CA TRP A 98 3.26 -2.30 -2.10
C TRP A 98 3.43 -2.66 -3.58
N ASN A 99 4.67 -2.88 -4.03
CA ASN A 99 4.97 -3.27 -5.40
C ASN A 99 4.40 -4.65 -5.72
N ASP A 100 4.41 -5.58 -4.76
CA ASP A 100 3.80 -6.90 -4.91
C ASP A 100 2.31 -6.78 -5.25
N VAL A 101 1.57 -5.92 -4.56
CA VAL A 101 0.14 -5.76 -4.81
C VAL A 101 -0.20 -4.86 -6.00
N THR A 102 0.77 -4.18 -6.62
CA THR A 102 0.51 -3.23 -7.71
C THR A 102 1.13 -3.62 -9.05
N ALA A 103 2.24 -4.35 -9.05
CA ALA A 103 3.01 -4.67 -10.24
C ALA A 103 3.32 -6.16 -10.41
N SER A 104 3.16 -7.00 -9.36
CA SER A 104 3.38 -8.44 -9.48
C SER A 104 2.13 -9.17 -10.02
N PRO A 105 2.23 -10.47 -10.36
CA PRO A 105 1.06 -11.29 -10.69
C PRO A 105 -0.01 -11.31 -9.59
N ASP A 106 0.36 -11.08 -8.33
CA ASP A 106 -0.59 -10.99 -7.21
C ASP A 106 -1.50 -9.76 -7.31
N SER A 107 -1.12 -8.74 -8.11
CA SER A 107 -1.94 -7.55 -8.36
C SER A 107 -3.34 -7.87 -8.90
N ALA A 108 -3.55 -9.03 -9.53
CA ALA A 108 -4.86 -9.49 -9.99
C ALA A 108 -5.82 -9.86 -8.84
N ASN A 109 -5.28 -10.17 -7.65
CA ASN A 109 -6.07 -10.45 -6.44
C ASN A 109 -6.47 -9.18 -5.70
N PHE A 110 -6.06 -8.01 -6.20
CA PHE A 110 -6.34 -6.71 -5.60
C PHE A 110 -7.06 -5.81 -6.58
N VAL A 111 -7.96 -4.98 -6.04
CA VAL A 111 -8.68 -3.94 -6.80
C VAL A 111 -8.54 -2.61 -6.09
N ASP A 112 -8.68 -1.53 -6.84
CA ASP A 112 -8.46 -0.18 -6.31
C ASP A 112 -9.50 0.17 -5.25
N LEU A 113 -9.05 0.89 -4.22
CA LEU A 113 -9.86 1.40 -3.13
C LEU A 113 -9.70 2.93 -3.07
N PRO A 114 -10.54 3.71 -3.78
CA PRO A 114 -10.42 5.16 -3.80
C PRO A 114 -10.73 5.78 -2.43
N GLY A 115 -10.11 6.93 -2.14
CA GLY A 115 -10.33 7.71 -0.92
C GLY A 115 -9.47 7.31 0.29
N VAL A 116 -8.44 6.49 0.09
CA VAL A 116 -7.49 6.09 1.14
C VAL A 116 -6.07 6.41 0.70
N GLY A 117 -5.38 7.27 1.45
CA GLY A 117 -4.06 7.79 1.08
C GLY A 117 -4.07 8.49 -0.29
N ASP A 118 -2.92 8.47 -0.96
CA ASP A 118 -2.80 8.86 -2.37
C ASP A 118 -3.30 7.71 -3.27
N GLN A 119 -2.99 6.47 -2.86
CA GLN A 119 -3.41 5.25 -3.53
C GLN A 119 -3.65 4.15 -2.51
N ALA A 120 -4.67 3.32 -2.76
CA ALA A 120 -4.90 2.11 -2.00
C ALA A 120 -5.51 1.01 -2.87
N ARG A 121 -5.25 -0.23 -2.47
CA ARG A 121 -5.84 -1.43 -3.06
C ARG A 121 -6.36 -2.34 -1.96
N ARG A 122 -7.46 -3.04 -2.24
CA ARG A 122 -8.07 -4.02 -1.35
C ARG A 122 -8.02 -5.40 -1.96
N ARG A 123 -7.96 -6.44 -1.13
CA ARG A 123 -8.14 -7.82 -1.61
C ARG A 123 -9.53 -7.97 -2.24
N ALA A 124 -9.55 -8.46 -3.48
CA ALA A 124 -10.74 -8.48 -4.33
C ALA A 124 -11.81 -9.43 -3.77
N SER A 125 -11.39 -10.59 -3.27
CA SER A 125 -12.26 -11.69 -2.84
C SER A 125 -13.09 -11.37 -1.61
N ASN A 126 -12.50 -10.73 -0.60
CA ASN A 126 -13.13 -10.57 0.72
C ASN A 126 -12.94 -9.18 1.35
N GLY A 127 -12.03 -8.35 0.81
CA GLY A 127 -11.70 -7.05 1.39
C GLY A 127 -10.97 -7.10 2.73
N PHE A 128 -10.40 -8.24 3.11
CA PHE A 128 -9.77 -8.45 4.44
C PHE A 128 -8.38 -7.85 4.54
N GLU A 129 -7.85 -7.36 3.43
CA GLU A 129 -6.54 -6.71 3.35
C GLU A 129 -6.70 -5.42 2.56
N VAL A 130 -6.12 -4.35 3.10
CA VAL A 130 -5.97 -3.04 2.46
C VAL A 130 -4.52 -2.64 2.55
N LEU A 131 -3.89 -2.42 1.40
CA LEU A 131 -2.59 -1.78 1.30
C LEU A 131 -2.82 -0.37 0.78
N SER A 132 -2.15 0.60 1.36
CA SER A 132 -2.26 2.01 0.97
C SER A 132 -0.94 2.73 1.12
N ARG A 133 -0.77 3.80 0.35
CA ARG A 133 0.39 4.69 0.46
C ARG A 133 -0.02 6.16 0.39
N LYS A 134 0.74 7.00 1.09
CA LYS A 134 0.72 8.46 0.99
C LYS A 134 2.17 8.96 0.97
N GLY A 135 2.64 9.46 -0.17
CA GLY A 135 4.06 9.70 -0.41
C GLY A 135 4.91 8.44 -0.18
N LYS A 136 5.92 8.53 0.71
CA LYS A 136 6.79 7.40 1.12
C LYS A 136 6.30 6.65 2.37
N LEU A 137 5.10 6.95 2.87
CA LEU A 137 4.51 6.27 4.02
C LEU A 137 3.49 5.24 3.53
N TYR A 138 3.66 3.99 3.97
CA TYR A 138 2.80 2.87 3.64
C TYR A 138 2.02 2.43 4.87
N CYS A 139 0.78 2.02 4.65
CA CYS A 139 -0.08 1.43 5.66
C CYS A 139 -0.72 0.15 5.14
N PHE A 140 -0.64 -0.91 5.94
CA PHE A 140 -1.32 -2.18 5.71
C PHE A 140 -2.32 -2.42 6.83
N ALA A 141 -3.60 -2.53 6.49
CA ALA A 141 -4.66 -2.89 7.43
C ALA A 141 -5.25 -4.24 7.03
N SER A 142 -5.29 -5.19 7.96
CA SER A 142 -5.78 -6.54 7.69
C SER A 142 -6.66 -7.10 8.80
N ARG A 143 -7.54 -8.04 8.46
CA ARG A 143 -8.37 -8.82 9.38
C ARG A 143 -7.92 -10.28 9.35
N SER A 144 -7.68 -10.89 10.51
CA SER A 144 -7.06 -12.23 10.62
C SER A 144 -7.98 -13.41 10.28
N SER A 145 -9.30 -13.23 10.33
CA SER A 145 -10.25 -14.33 10.09
C SER A 145 -10.71 -14.37 8.64
N ASN A 146 -10.71 -15.58 8.06
CA ASN A 146 -11.33 -15.89 6.77
C ASN A 146 -12.83 -16.22 6.88
N THR A 147 -13.41 -16.16 8.09
CA THR A 147 -14.85 -16.36 8.25
C THR A 147 -15.62 -15.18 7.66
N ASP A 148 -16.71 -15.51 6.96
CA ASP A 148 -17.62 -14.54 6.39
C ASP A 148 -18.02 -13.49 7.43
N THR A 149 -18.06 -12.25 6.97
CA THR A 149 -18.51 -11.12 7.75
C THR A 149 -19.85 -10.70 7.19
N ASN A 150 -20.76 -10.25 8.05
CA ASN A 150 -22.03 -9.68 7.60
C ASN A 150 -21.84 -8.34 6.84
N ILE A 151 -20.61 -7.81 6.82
CA ILE A 151 -20.22 -6.64 6.04
C ILE A 151 -19.68 -7.10 4.67
N GLY A 152 -20.18 -6.50 3.59
CA GLY A 152 -19.66 -6.74 2.24
C GLY A 152 -18.20 -6.32 2.09
N ALA A 153 -17.45 -6.99 1.19
CA ALA A 153 -16.01 -6.82 1.00
C ALA A 153 -15.56 -5.37 0.82
N GLU A 154 -16.25 -4.59 -0.01
CA GLU A 154 -15.92 -3.18 -0.23
C GLU A 154 -16.15 -2.33 1.04
N ALA A 155 -17.26 -2.56 1.74
CA ALA A 155 -17.58 -1.82 2.96
C ALA A 155 -16.59 -2.13 4.09
N LEU A 156 -16.15 -3.39 4.20
CA LEU A 156 -15.09 -3.78 5.13
C LEU A 156 -13.75 -3.12 4.77
N ALA A 157 -13.34 -3.19 3.50
CA ALA A 157 -12.11 -2.56 3.04
C ALA A 157 -12.11 -1.05 3.26
N LYS A 158 -13.24 -0.36 3.05
CA LYS A 158 -13.36 1.08 3.37
C LYS A 158 -13.12 1.36 4.86
N ARG A 159 -13.66 0.51 5.75
CA ARG A 159 -13.44 0.66 7.20
C ARG A 159 -12.00 0.40 7.59
N LEU A 160 -11.34 -0.62 7.01
CA LEU A 160 -9.91 -0.87 7.22
C LEU A 160 -9.06 0.29 6.67
N GLY A 161 -9.36 0.79 5.48
CA GLY A 161 -8.68 1.93 4.88
C GLY A 161 -8.85 3.24 5.68
N ALA A 162 -9.95 3.42 6.40
CA ALA A 162 -10.13 4.54 7.30
C ALA A 162 -9.10 4.53 8.45
N LEU A 163 -8.68 3.35 8.93
CA LEU A 163 -7.59 3.23 9.91
C LEU A 163 -6.27 3.74 9.33
N CYS A 164 -5.97 3.42 8.07
CA CYS A 164 -4.80 3.95 7.38
C CYS A 164 -4.86 5.48 7.19
N ASN A 165 -6.03 6.04 6.89
CA ASN A 165 -6.19 7.50 6.82
C ASN A 165 -5.89 8.19 8.16
N LYS A 166 -6.21 7.57 9.30
CA LYS A 166 -5.80 8.10 10.61
C LYS A 166 -4.28 8.14 10.77
N VAL A 167 -3.59 7.05 10.41
CA VAL A 167 -2.11 7.02 10.38
C VAL A 167 -1.56 8.15 9.50
N PHE A 168 -2.10 8.29 8.29
CA PHE A 168 -1.64 9.29 7.34
C PHE A 168 -1.93 10.73 7.77
N ALA A 169 -2.87 10.97 8.68
CA ALA A 169 -3.16 12.29 9.21
C ALA A 169 -2.13 12.76 10.25
N VAL A 170 -1.42 11.83 10.90
CA VAL A 170 -0.38 12.15 11.90
C VAL A 170 1.05 12.00 11.35
N GLY A 171 1.21 11.30 10.23
CA GLY A 171 2.51 10.95 9.65
C GLY A 171 2.95 11.79 8.45
N SER A 172 2.13 12.76 8.00
CA SER A 172 2.40 13.67 6.87
C SER A 172 2.73 15.08 7.30
#